data_AF-A7N386-F1
#
_entry.id   AF-A7N386-F1
#
_cell.length_a   1.000
_cell.length_b   1.000
_cell.length_c   1.000
_cell.angle_alpha   90.00
_cell.angle_beta   90.00
_cell.angle_gamma   90.00
#
_symmetry.space_group_name_H-M   'P 1'
#
loop_
_entity.id
_entity.type
_entity.pdbx_description
1 polymer ?
#
loop_
_entity_poly.entity_id
_entity_poly.type
_entity_poly.pdbx_seq_one_letter_code
_entity_poly.pdbx_strand_id
1 'polypeptide(L)'
;MAVITLAGEQLIAQKQQAQQPLVIREFVLAHVPNLDPKIPPQRDQSLPSSRQIVYRSAPTRIACVNQNEVVYSLILDNTVGNFEFNWLGLVSEEGVLVSANHMVVQSKRKSNERTSEEGNNLTRNFLLKFSGAQAITQITVTPETWQFNYEAKLDDMDALIAQLSTGLFLAQKNIILQSHESMSLHDKNRVLEERIKGLEQQDLNHRVQHDVLQVQHHREHEKSKQARLDMDISLTTGLLQSQKQNVQQKHDLMKLNDKLRVMEKEDE
;
A
#
# COMPACT_ATOMS: atom_id res chain seq x y z
N MET A 1 -30.12 -39.82 16.74
CA MET A 1 -30.51 -40.37 15.41
C MET A 1 -31.93 -39.93 15.12
N ALA A 2 -32.25 -39.59 13.86
CA ALA A 2 -33.59 -39.20 13.47
C ALA A 2 -34.53 -40.41 13.42
N VAL A 3 -35.82 -40.17 13.69
CA VAL A 3 -36.84 -41.21 13.80
C VAL A 3 -38.12 -40.74 13.11
N ILE A 4 -38.75 -41.62 12.32
CA ILE A 4 -40.10 -41.38 11.77
C ILE A 4 -41.11 -41.69 12.86
N THR A 5 -42.04 -40.76 13.10
CA THR A 5 -43.06 -40.94 14.13
C THR A 5 -44.15 -41.90 13.65
N LEU A 6 -44.94 -42.43 14.57
CA LEU A 6 -46.10 -43.26 14.24
C LEU A 6 -47.12 -42.48 13.40
N ALA A 7 -47.36 -41.22 13.74
CA ALA A 7 -48.25 -40.35 12.96
C ALA A 7 -47.70 -40.08 11.55
N GLY A 8 -46.38 -39.90 11.43
CA GLY A 8 -45.69 -39.75 10.15
C GLY A 8 -45.80 -41.00 9.27
N GLU A 9 -45.59 -42.18 9.84
CA GLU A 9 -45.77 -43.46 9.14
C GLU A 9 -47.21 -43.67 8.68
N GLN A 10 -48.19 -43.38 9.53
CA GLN A 10 -49.61 -43.46 9.17
C GLN A 10 -49.94 -42.51 8.01
N LEU A 11 -49.43 -41.27 8.05
CA LEU A 11 -49.62 -40.31 6.97
C LEU A 11 -48.95 -40.79 5.67
N ILE A 12 -47.71 -41.30 5.73
CA ILE A 12 -47.02 -41.86 4.57
C ILE A 12 -47.85 -42.99 3.96
N ALA A 13 -48.33 -43.94 4.76
CA ALA A 13 -49.14 -45.05 4.27
C ALA A 13 -50.47 -44.57 3.64
N GLN A 14 -51.16 -43.61 4.27
CA GLN A 14 -52.38 -43.02 3.73
C GLN A 14 -52.14 -42.33 2.38
N LYS A 15 -51.08 -41.53 2.28
CA LYS A 15 -50.70 -40.83 1.04
C LYS A 15 -50.31 -41.80 -0.07
N GLN A 16 -49.62 -42.89 0.26
CA GLN A 16 -49.28 -43.96 -0.69
C GLN A 16 -50.54 -44.63 -1.24
N GLN A 17 -51.48 -45.02 -0.37
CA GLN A 17 -52.74 -45.63 -0.78
C GLN A 17 -53.59 -44.69 -1.65
N ALA A 18 -53.61 -43.40 -1.30
CA ALA A 18 -54.34 -42.38 -2.04
C ALA A 18 -53.61 -41.86 -3.30
N GLN A 19 -52.38 -42.33 -3.58
CA GLN A 19 -51.52 -41.82 -4.66
C GLN A 19 -51.32 -40.30 -4.62
N GLN A 20 -51.28 -39.74 -3.41
CA GLN A 20 -51.09 -38.31 -3.19
C GLN A 20 -49.65 -38.01 -2.76
N PRO A 21 -49.10 -36.84 -3.13
CA PRO A 21 -47.77 -36.47 -2.72
C PRO A 21 -47.69 -36.24 -1.20
N LEU A 22 -46.57 -36.66 -0.60
CA LEU A 22 -46.17 -36.23 0.74
C LEU A 22 -45.38 -34.93 0.63
N VAL A 23 -45.98 -33.84 1.09
CA VAL A 23 -45.36 -32.52 1.10
C VAL A 23 -44.92 -32.18 2.53
N ILE A 24 -43.61 -31.95 2.71
CA ILE A 24 -43.08 -31.39 3.96
C ILE A 24 -43.16 -29.87 3.88
N ARG A 25 -43.99 -29.29 4.74
CA ARG A 25 -44.27 -27.85 4.75
C ARG A 25 -43.26 -27.08 5.58
N GLU A 26 -42.84 -27.62 6.72
CA GLU A 26 -42.00 -26.87 7.67
C GLU A 26 -40.91 -27.73 8.31
N PHE A 27 -39.76 -27.12 8.49
CA PHE A 27 -38.85 -27.40 9.58
C PHE A 27 -39.33 -26.71 10.86
N VAL A 28 -39.26 -27.43 11.97
CA VAL A 28 -39.53 -26.90 13.31
C VAL A 28 -38.27 -27.06 14.16
N LEU A 29 -37.76 -25.95 14.69
CA LEU A 29 -36.65 -25.92 15.66
C LEU A 29 -37.21 -25.65 17.05
N ALA A 30 -36.77 -26.44 18.03
CA ALA A 30 -37.16 -26.25 19.41
C ALA A 30 -35.99 -26.39 20.39
N HIS A 31 -36.08 -25.66 21.48
CA HIS A 31 -35.23 -25.81 22.65
C HIS A 31 -36.00 -26.57 23.73
N VAL A 32 -35.72 -27.86 23.86
CA VAL A 32 -36.32 -28.74 24.87
C VAL A 32 -35.36 -28.83 26.07
N PRO A 33 -35.73 -28.31 27.25
CA PRO A 33 -34.87 -28.38 28.43
C PRO A 33 -34.56 -29.83 28.82
N ASN A 34 -33.34 -30.08 29.28
CA ASN A 34 -32.88 -31.40 29.75
C ASN A 34 -33.00 -32.53 28.72
N LEU A 35 -33.04 -32.21 27.42
CA LEU A 35 -33.03 -33.19 26.34
C LEU A 35 -31.66 -33.86 26.25
N ASP A 36 -31.61 -35.18 26.38
CA ASP A 36 -30.39 -35.95 26.12
C ASP A 36 -30.21 -36.17 24.61
N PRO A 37 -29.16 -35.61 23.98
CA PRO A 37 -28.91 -35.78 22.55
C PRO A 37 -28.57 -37.22 22.15
N LYS A 38 -28.17 -38.07 23.11
CA LYS A 38 -27.82 -39.48 22.86
C LYS A 38 -29.05 -40.37 22.77
N ILE A 39 -30.17 -39.95 23.37
CA ILE A 39 -31.43 -40.69 23.35
C ILE A 39 -32.20 -40.31 22.09
N PRO A 40 -32.49 -41.25 21.17
CA PRO A 40 -33.32 -40.97 20.01
C PRO A 40 -34.71 -40.47 20.41
N PRO A 41 -35.35 -39.64 19.56
CA PRO A 41 -36.73 -39.25 19.76
C PRO A 41 -37.68 -40.44 19.82
N GLN A 42 -38.70 -40.38 20.69
CA GLN A 42 -39.73 -41.42 20.80
C GLN A 42 -40.64 -41.42 19.56
N ARG A 43 -41.08 -42.61 19.12
CA ARG A 43 -41.87 -42.74 17.88
C ARG A 43 -43.29 -42.19 18.01
N ASP A 44 -43.87 -42.21 19.20
CA ASP A 44 -45.20 -41.69 19.52
C ASP A 44 -45.18 -40.19 19.91
N GLN A 45 -44.01 -39.54 19.87
CA GLN A 45 -43.91 -38.15 20.28
C GLN A 45 -44.78 -37.22 19.41
N SER A 46 -45.27 -36.17 20.04
CA SER A 46 -45.87 -35.03 19.36
C SER A 46 -44.86 -33.89 19.21
N LEU A 47 -45.29 -32.79 18.59
CA LEU A 47 -44.49 -31.56 18.58
C LEU A 47 -44.18 -31.10 20.00
N PRO A 48 -42.97 -30.57 20.27
CA PRO A 48 -42.67 -29.89 21.52
C PRO A 48 -43.68 -28.77 21.81
N SER A 49 -43.78 -28.38 23.08
CA SER A 49 -44.66 -27.29 23.49
C SER A 49 -44.39 -26.03 22.66
N SER A 50 -45.43 -25.25 22.35
CA SER A 50 -45.28 -24.01 21.57
C SER A 50 -44.28 -23.02 22.19
N ARG A 51 -44.11 -23.05 23.52
CA ARG A 51 -43.11 -22.23 24.24
C ARG A 51 -41.65 -22.66 24.01
N GLN A 52 -41.45 -23.91 23.60
CA GLN A 52 -40.14 -24.47 23.31
C GLN A 52 -39.76 -24.30 21.84
N ILE A 53 -40.74 -24.07 20.96
CA ILE A 53 -40.50 -23.87 19.53
C ILE A 53 -39.95 -22.46 19.33
N VAL A 54 -38.73 -22.38 18.81
CA VAL A 54 -37.99 -21.13 18.63
C VAL A 54 -38.03 -20.64 17.18
N TYR A 55 -38.24 -21.54 16.22
CA TYR A 55 -38.25 -21.18 14.81
C TYR A 55 -39.01 -22.19 13.95
N ARG A 56 -39.67 -21.69 12.90
CA ARG A 56 -40.35 -22.47 11.86
C ARG A 56 -40.07 -21.87 10.50
N SER A 57 -39.82 -22.70 9.49
CA SER A 57 -39.63 -22.25 8.12
C SER A 57 -39.83 -23.40 7.14
N ALA A 58 -40.23 -23.10 5.90
CA ALA A 58 -40.17 -24.06 4.83
C ALA A 58 -38.72 -24.53 4.57
N PRO A 59 -38.52 -25.76 4.06
CA PRO A 59 -37.23 -26.20 3.55
C PRO A 59 -36.69 -25.24 2.49
N THR A 60 -35.44 -24.83 2.60
CA THR A 60 -34.78 -23.98 1.59
C THR A 60 -34.36 -24.76 0.36
N ARG A 61 -34.09 -26.07 0.52
CA ARG A 61 -33.78 -26.97 -0.59
C ARG A 61 -34.32 -28.37 -0.31
N ILE A 62 -34.70 -29.09 -1.37
CA ILE A 62 -35.16 -30.49 -1.34
C ILE A 62 -34.50 -31.31 -2.46
N ALA A 63 -33.96 -32.48 -2.13
CA ALA A 63 -33.31 -33.36 -3.12
C ALA A 63 -33.57 -34.83 -2.82
N CYS A 64 -33.53 -35.65 -3.87
CA CYS A 64 -33.66 -37.08 -3.82
C CYS A 64 -32.27 -37.71 -3.89
N VAL A 65 -31.86 -38.41 -2.83
CA VAL A 65 -30.58 -39.14 -2.77
C VAL A 65 -30.68 -40.44 -3.55
N ASN A 66 -31.79 -41.16 -3.36
CA ASN A 66 -32.15 -42.37 -4.12
C ASN A 66 -33.66 -42.62 -3.97
N GLN A 67 -34.16 -43.69 -4.58
CA GLN A 67 -35.61 -44.03 -4.58
C GLN A 67 -36.26 -44.09 -3.19
N ASN A 68 -35.49 -44.35 -2.14
CA ASN A 68 -35.98 -44.52 -0.76
C ASN A 68 -35.48 -43.44 0.21
N GLU A 69 -34.75 -42.44 -0.26
CA GLU A 69 -34.11 -41.44 0.58
C GLU A 69 -34.21 -40.06 -0.07
N VAL A 70 -34.83 -39.13 0.66
CA VAL A 70 -34.92 -37.71 0.30
C VAL A 70 -34.33 -36.87 1.41
N VAL A 71 -33.70 -35.77 1.05
CA VAL A 71 -33.07 -34.84 2.00
C VAL A 71 -33.73 -33.48 1.88
N TYR A 72 -34.07 -32.92 3.04
CA TYR A 72 -34.54 -31.55 3.20
C TYR A 72 -33.41 -30.74 3.81
N SER A 73 -33.18 -29.53 3.30
CA SER A 73 -32.18 -28.61 3.83
C SER A 73 -32.84 -27.32 4.31
N LEU A 74 -32.35 -26.80 5.43
CA LEU A 74 -32.69 -25.49 5.97
C LEU A 74 -31.40 -24.67 6.07
N ILE A 75 -31.30 -23.61 5.29
CA ILE A 75 -30.21 -22.64 5.30
C ILE A 75 -30.72 -21.36 5.95
N LEU A 76 -30.14 -20.99 7.08
CA LEU A 76 -30.44 -19.77 7.81
C LEU A 76 -29.25 -18.83 7.70
N ASP A 77 -29.47 -17.66 7.09
CA ASP A 77 -28.45 -16.62 7.01
C ASP A 77 -28.28 -15.88 8.36
N ASN A 78 -27.38 -14.91 8.40
CA ASN A 78 -27.12 -14.10 9.60
C ASN A 78 -28.25 -13.11 9.97
N THR A 79 -29.36 -13.05 9.22
CA THR A 79 -30.51 -12.19 9.53
C THR A 79 -31.52 -12.83 10.48
N VAL A 80 -31.40 -14.16 10.69
CA VAL A 80 -32.27 -14.97 11.55
C VAL A 80 -31.57 -15.34 12.87
N GLY A 81 -32.27 -15.27 13.99
CA GLY A 81 -31.74 -15.44 15.37
C GLY A 81 -32.45 -14.47 16.31
N ASN A 82 -32.15 -14.37 17.60
CA ASN A 82 -31.22 -15.11 18.45
C ASN A 82 -31.95 -16.22 19.19
N PHE A 83 -31.51 -17.47 19.03
CA PHE A 83 -32.10 -18.59 19.76
C PHE A 83 -31.14 -19.77 19.84
N GLU A 84 -31.43 -20.65 20.80
CA GLU A 84 -30.81 -21.96 20.90
C GLU A 84 -31.83 -23.03 20.54
N PHE A 85 -31.37 -24.18 20.05
CA PHE A 85 -32.23 -25.33 19.79
C PHE A 85 -31.45 -26.63 19.89
N ASN A 86 -32.13 -27.70 20.30
CA ASN A 86 -31.57 -29.05 20.43
C ASN A 86 -32.51 -30.12 19.86
N TRP A 87 -33.64 -29.69 19.31
CA TRP A 87 -34.65 -30.56 18.69
C TRP A 87 -35.00 -30.00 17.30
N LEU A 88 -35.15 -30.91 16.33
CA LEU A 88 -35.45 -30.62 14.94
C LEU A 88 -36.54 -31.57 14.44
N GLY A 89 -37.58 -31.05 13.80
CA GLY A 89 -38.65 -31.87 13.22
C GLY A 89 -39.07 -31.43 11.83
N LEU A 90 -39.60 -32.38 11.06
CA LEU A 90 -40.24 -32.16 9.77
C LEU A 90 -41.75 -32.29 9.93
N VAL A 91 -42.49 -31.27 9.53
CA VAL A 91 -43.95 -31.22 9.60
C VAL A 91 -44.54 -31.19 8.20
N SER A 92 -45.54 -32.04 7.95
CA SER A 92 -46.25 -32.10 6.68
C SER A 92 -47.18 -30.90 6.46
N GLU A 93 -47.72 -30.77 5.26
CA GLU A 93 -48.74 -29.76 4.96
C GLU A 93 -49.99 -29.90 5.85
N GLU A 94 -50.36 -31.13 6.20
CA GLU A 94 -51.47 -31.46 7.11
C GLU A 94 -51.16 -31.17 8.60
N GLY A 95 -49.96 -30.68 8.91
CA GLY A 95 -49.55 -30.39 10.28
C GLY A 95 -49.09 -31.61 11.09
N VAL A 96 -48.86 -32.75 10.42
CA VAL A 96 -48.38 -33.98 11.08
C VAL A 96 -46.86 -33.90 11.25
N LEU A 97 -46.37 -34.22 12.45
CA LEU A 97 -44.94 -34.40 12.69
C LEU A 97 -44.48 -35.70 12.03
N VAL A 98 -43.81 -35.61 10.88
CA VAL A 98 -43.39 -36.79 10.11
C VAL A 98 -42.16 -37.44 10.75
N SER A 99 -41.15 -36.66 11.07
CA SER A 99 -39.91 -37.15 11.66
C SER A 99 -39.30 -36.11 12.60
N ALA A 100 -38.57 -36.59 13.59
CA ALA A 100 -37.86 -35.75 14.56
C ALA A 100 -36.43 -36.24 14.77
N ASN A 101 -35.57 -35.35 15.27
CA ASN A 101 -34.19 -35.64 15.64
C ASN A 101 -33.78 -34.81 16.87
N HIS A 102 -33.00 -35.43 17.75
CA HIS A 102 -32.34 -34.77 18.87
C HIS A 102 -30.87 -34.48 18.52
N MET A 103 -30.35 -33.38 19.05
CA MET A 103 -28.96 -32.98 18.86
C MET A 103 -28.43 -32.20 20.06
N VAL A 104 -27.12 -32.06 20.15
CA VAL A 104 -26.49 -31.14 21.12
C VAL A 104 -27.00 -29.73 20.86
N VAL A 105 -27.21 -28.93 21.91
CA VAL A 105 -27.67 -27.54 21.79
C VAL A 105 -26.83 -26.77 20.76
N GLN A 106 -27.54 -26.11 19.83
CA GLN A 106 -26.99 -25.30 18.76
C GLN A 106 -27.46 -23.87 18.93
N SER A 107 -26.56 -22.90 18.74
CA SER A 107 -26.86 -21.48 18.83
C SER A 107 -26.96 -20.84 17.45
N LYS A 108 -28.06 -20.11 17.21
CA LYS A 108 -28.24 -19.22 16.05
C LYS A 108 -28.22 -17.78 16.52
N ARG A 109 -27.26 -17.01 16.01
CA ARG A 109 -27.06 -15.59 16.29
C ARG A 109 -27.40 -14.76 15.06
N LYS A 110 -28.17 -13.70 15.28
CA LYS A 110 -28.50 -12.68 14.30
C LYS A 110 -27.47 -11.57 14.36
N SER A 111 -27.03 -11.06 13.20
CA SER A 111 -26.18 -9.88 13.13
C SER A 111 -26.91 -8.65 13.68
N ASN A 112 -26.20 -7.83 14.44
CA ASN A 112 -26.72 -6.59 14.99
C ASN A 112 -25.80 -5.45 14.60
N GLU A 113 -26.22 -4.67 13.60
CA GLU A 113 -25.45 -3.55 13.06
C GLU A 113 -25.21 -2.45 14.12
N ARG A 114 -26.14 -2.28 15.07
CA ARG A 114 -26.05 -1.25 16.11
C ARG A 114 -25.00 -1.56 17.18
N THR A 115 -24.77 -2.84 17.47
CA THR A 115 -23.78 -3.32 18.45
C THR A 115 -22.52 -3.87 17.78
N SER A 116 -22.47 -3.88 16.44
CA SER A 116 -21.42 -4.52 15.64
C SER A 116 -21.20 -6.00 15.98
N GLU A 117 -22.25 -6.70 16.43
CA GLU A 117 -22.19 -8.13 16.72
C GLU A 117 -22.43 -8.93 15.44
N GLU A 118 -21.47 -9.79 15.08
CA GLU A 118 -21.59 -10.68 13.93
C GLU A 118 -22.52 -11.87 14.24
N GLY A 119 -23.51 -12.08 13.38
CA GLY A 119 -24.32 -13.30 13.36
C GLY A 119 -23.57 -14.46 12.70
N ASN A 120 -24.17 -15.66 12.75
CA ASN A 120 -23.64 -16.84 12.07
C ASN A 120 -24.59 -17.32 10.97
N ASN A 121 -24.08 -18.00 9.94
CA ASN A 121 -24.89 -18.77 9.00
C ASN A 121 -25.02 -20.21 9.51
N LEU A 122 -26.16 -20.85 9.27
CA LEU A 122 -26.42 -22.22 9.72
C LEU A 122 -27.12 -23.04 8.64
N THR A 123 -26.56 -24.20 8.32
CA THR A 123 -27.20 -25.18 7.44
C THR A 123 -27.57 -26.43 8.22
N ARG A 124 -28.79 -26.92 8.03
CA ARG A 124 -29.29 -28.18 8.59
C ARG A 124 -29.86 -29.05 7.50
N ASN A 125 -29.32 -30.26 7.38
CA ASN A 125 -29.83 -31.28 6.47
C ASN A 125 -30.58 -32.33 7.29
N PHE A 126 -31.73 -32.76 6.79
CA PHE A 126 -32.56 -33.79 7.39
C PHE A 126 -32.86 -34.85 6.33
N LEU A 127 -32.28 -36.02 6.50
CA LEU A 127 -32.53 -37.18 5.65
C LEU A 127 -33.79 -37.90 6.12
N LEU A 128 -34.77 -38.04 5.24
CA LEU A 128 -35.97 -38.81 5.44
C LEU A 128 -35.86 -40.10 4.62
N LYS A 129 -35.87 -41.24 5.29
CA LYS A 129 -35.63 -42.57 4.70
C LYS A 129 -36.83 -43.47 4.90
N PHE A 130 -37.48 -43.88 3.82
CA PHE A 130 -38.55 -44.88 3.81
C PHE A 130 -38.77 -45.40 2.39
N SER A 131 -39.44 -46.56 2.26
CA SER A 131 -39.64 -47.18 0.95
C SER A 131 -40.52 -46.30 0.03
N GLY A 132 -40.04 -46.04 -1.18
CA GLY A 132 -40.76 -45.22 -2.17
C GLY A 132 -40.76 -43.72 -1.87
N ALA A 133 -39.80 -43.23 -1.08
CA ALA A 133 -39.69 -41.81 -0.73
C ALA A 133 -39.66 -40.88 -1.95
N GLN A 134 -38.92 -41.23 -3.00
CA GLN A 134 -38.87 -40.44 -4.23
C GLN A 134 -40.25 -40.36 -4.89
N ALA A 135 -40.93 -41.49 -5.03
CA ALA A 135 -42.22 -41.59 -5.72
C ALA A 135 -43.31 -40.80 -4.98
N ILE A 136 -43.38 -40.92 -3.66
CA ILE A 136 -44.42 -40.23 -2.88
C ILE A 136 -44.12 -38.73 -2.72
N THR A 137 -42.87 -38.32 -2.57
CA THR A 137 -42.55 -36.88 -2.43
C THR A 137 -42.47 -36.17 -3.77
N GLN A 138 -42.37 -36.95 -4.87
CA GLN A 138 -42.21 -36.46 -6.24
C GLN A 138 -40.95 -35.60 -6.44
N ILE A 139 -39.96 -35.73 -5.56
CA ILE A 139 -38.70 -34.99 -5.65
C ILE A 139 -37.77 -35.70 -6.65
N THR A 140 -37.40 -35.01 -7.73
CA THR A 140 -36.52 -35.56 -8.78
C THR A 140 -35.15 -34.90 -8.86
N VAL A 141 -34.96 -33.77 -8.15
CA VAL A 141 -33.70 -33.04 -8.10
C VAL A 141 -32.66 -33.87 -7.35
N THR A 142 -31.49 -34.10 -7.94
CA THR A 142 -30.42 -34.87 -7.30
C THR A 142 -29.52 -33.97 -6.42
N PRO A 143 -28.87 -34.48 -5.36
CA PRO A 143 -28.15 -33.65 -4.39
C PRO A 143 -26.86 -33.05 -4.96
N GLU A 144 -26.32 -33.61 -6.05
CA GLU A 144 -25.13 -33.11 -6.74
C GLU A 144 -25.34 -31.67 -7.23
N THR A 145 -26.59 -31.29 -7.53
CA THR A 145 -26.95 -29.90 -7.90
C THR A 145 -26.76 -28.88 -6.77
N TRP A 146 -26.47 -29.33 -5.54
CA TRP A 146 -26.25 -28.46 -4.37
C TRP A 146 -24.80 -28.25 -4.00
N GLN A 147 -23.89 -29.07 -4.53
CA GLN A 147 -22.47 -28.89 -4.26
C GLN A 147 -22.04 -27.58 -4.90
N PHE A 148 -21.79 -26.58 -4.06
CA PHE A 148 -21.13 -25.37 -4.49
C PHE A 148 -19.70 -25.77 -4.85
N ASN A 149 -19.39 -25.86 -6.15
CA ASN A 149 -18.04 -26.18 -6.59
C ASN A 149 -17.15 -24.95 -6.33
N TYR A 150 -16.44 -24.97 -5.20
CA TYR A 150 -15.50 -23.91 -4.83
C TYR A 150 -14.15 -24.06 -5.53
N GLU A 151 -13.84 -25.19 -6.17
CA GLU A 151 -12.53 -25.43 -6.80
C GLU A 151 -12.27 -24.42 -7.91
N ALA A 152 -13.21 -24.24 -8.84
CA ALA A 152 -13.07 -23.28 -9.92
C ALA A 152 -12.88 -21.83 -9.40
N LYS A 153 -13.58 -21.47 -8.32
CA LYS A 153 -13.45 -20.14 -7.71
C LYS A 153 -12.11 -19.96 -6.98
N LEU A 154 -11.60 -21.02 -6.36
CA LEU A 154 -10.29 -21.01 -5.70
C LEU A 154 -9.17 -20.94 -6.73
N ASP A 155 -9.27 -21.69 -7.83
CA ASP A 155 -8.32 -21.64 -8.94
C ASP A 155 -8.24 -20.23 -9.56
N ASP A 156 -9.39 -19.58 -9.77
CA ASP A 156 -9.45 -18.19 -10.25
C ASP A 156 -8.79 -17.21 -9.26
N MET A 157 -8.98 -17.41 -7.95
CA MET A 157 -8.34 -16.60 -6.91
C MET A 157 -6.83 -16.82 -6.87
N ASP A 158 -6.37 -18.07 -6.98
CA ASP A 158 -4.95 -18.41 -7.00
C ASP A 158 -4.25 -17.81 -8.24
N ALA A 159 -4.90 -17.87 -9.40
CA ALA A 159 -4.42 -17.21 -10.62
C ALA A 159 -4.31 -15.68 -10.44
N LEU A 160 -5.31 -15.04 -9.83
CA LEU A 160 -5.30 -13.61 -9.54
C LEU A 160 -4.17 -13.24 -8.56
N ILE A 161 -3.97 -14.02 -7.49
CA ILE A 161 -2.90 -13.80 -6.50
C ILE A 161 -1.53 -13.93 -7.16
N ALA A 162 -1.33 -14.92 -8.03
CA ALA A 162 -0.08 -15.08 -8.78
C ALA A 162 0.20 -13.90 -9.71
N GLN A 163 -0.81 -13.40 -10.42
CA GLN A 163 -0.70 -12.22 -11.28
C GLN A 163 -0.37 -10.95 -10.49
N LEU A 164 -1.09 -10.70 -9.39
CA LEU A 164 -0.85 -9.55 -8.52
C LEU A 164 0.55 -9.59 -7.91
N SER A 165 0.97 -10.75 -7.43
CA SER A 165 2.31 -10.94 -6.84
C SER A 165 3.42 -10.68 -7.86
N THR A 166 3.26 -11.19 -9.09
CA THR A 166 4.21 -10.94 -10.19
C THR A 166 4.28 -9.46 -10.56
N GLY A 167 3.12 -8.80 -10.70
CA GLY A 167 3.04 -7.38 -11.00
C GLY A 167 3.71 -6.52 -9.93
N LEU A 168 3.48 -6.82 -8.65
CA LEU A 168 4.11 -6.11 -7.53
C LEU A 168 5.63 -6.29 -7.54
N PHE A 169 6.12 -7.49 -7.77
CA PHE A 169 7.56 -7.77 -7.81
C PHE A 169 8.25 -7.02 -8.96
N LEU A 170 7.64 -7.00 -10.14
CA LEU A 170 8.17 -6.25 -11.29
C LEU A 170 8.17 -4.74 -11.03
N ALA A 171 7.11 -4.21 -10.43
CA ALA A 171 7.06 -2.80 -10.05
C ALA A 171 8.15 -2.45 -9.03
N GLN A 172 8.32 -3.26 -7.98
CA GLN A 172 9.38 -3.07 -6.99
C GLN A 172 10.78 -3.13 -7.63
N LYS A 173 11.02 -4.09 -8.52
CA LYS A 173 12.29 -4.19 -9.25
C LYS A 173 12.60 -2.90 -10.02
N ASN A 174 11.62 -2.36 -10.74
CA ASN A 174 11.81 -1.13 -11.52
C ASN A 174 12.11 0.07 -10.62
N ILE A 175 11.42 0.20 -9.49
CA ILE A 175 11.68 1.26 -8.50
C ILE A 175 13.10 1.17 -7.95
N ILE A 176 13.56 -0.04 -7.59
CA ILE A 176 14.93 -0.25 -7.06
C ILE A 176 15.98 0.13 -8.10
N LEU A 177 15.81 -0.28 -9.36
CA LEU A 177 16.74 0.05 -10.44
C LEU A 177 16.80 1.56 -10.69
N GLN A 178 15.64 2.23 -10.78
CA GLN A 178 15.58 3.69 -10.95
C GLN A 178 16.17 4.45 -9.77
N SER A 179 15.93 3.97 -8.55
CA SER A 179 16.51 4.54 -7.33
C SER A 179 18.03 4.42 -7.33
N HIS A 180 18.57 3.26 -7.73
CA HIS A 180 20.01 3.04 -7.84
C HIS A 180 20.66 3.96 -8.88
N GLU A 181 20.06 4.09 -10.06
CA GLU A 181 20.54 5.01 -11.10
C GLU A 181 20.52 6.47 -10.62
N SER A 182 19.43 6.88 -9.96
CA SER A 182 19.29 8.22 -9.39
C SER A 182 20.37 8.50 -8.34
N MET A 183 20.69 7.51 -7.50
CA MET A 183 21.76 7.63 -6.50
C MET A 183 23.14 7.77 -7.16
N SER A 184 23.43 6.99 -8.20
CA SER A 184 24.68 7.10 -8.97
C SER A 184 24.82 8.47 -9.66
N LEU A 185 23.74 8.99 -10.23
CA LEU A 185 23.71 10.34 -10.81
C LEU A 185 23.91 11.42 -9.75
N HIS A 186 23.29 11.25 -8.58
CA HIS A 186 23.47 12.17 -7.46
C HIS A 186 24.94 12.23 -7.01
N ASP A 187 25.61 11.09 -6.86
CA ASP A 187 27.04 11.03 -6.51
C ASP A 187 27.92 11.70 -7.57
N LYS A 188 27.63 11.47 -8.86
CA LYS A 188 28.36 12.14 -9.97
C LYS A 188 28.15 13.65 -9.94
N ASN A 189 26.92 14.12 -9.73
CA ASN A 189 26.62 15.55 -9.63
C ASN A 189 27.35 16.20 -8.46
N ARG A 190 27.40 15.55 -7.30
CA ARG A 190 28.16 16.04 -6.14
C ARG A 190 29.65 16.23 -6.48
N VAL A 191 30.27 15.25 -7.15
CA VAL A 191 31.68 15.35 -7.56
C VAL A 191 31.90 16.47 -8.59
N LEU A 192 30.96 16.65 -9.52
CA LEU A 192 31.01 17.74 -10.50
C LEU A 192 30.89 19.11 -9.81
N GLU A 193 30.00 19.24 -8.82
CA GLU A 193 29.86 20.47 -8.02
C GLU A 193 31.14 20.81 -7.25
N GLU A 194 31.80 19.81 -6.65
CA GLU A 194 33.10 20.00 -6.00
C GLU A 194 34.18 20.45 -7.01
N ARG A 195 34.18 19.85 -8.21
CA ARG A 195 35.12 20.23 -9.26
C ARG A 195 34.89 21.65 -9.76
N ILE A 196 33.62 22.06 -9.93
CA ILE A 196 33.25 23.42 -10.33
C ILE A 196 33.74 24.43 -9.29
N LYS A 197 33.49 24.21 -7.99
CA LYS A 197 34.00 25.07 -6.92
C LYS A 197 35.53 25.20 -6.96
N GLY A 198 36.23 24.09 -7.22
CA GLY A 198 37.69 24.11 -7.38
C GLY A 198 38.15 24.95 -8.57
N LEU A 199 37.47 24.85 -9.71
CA LEU A 199 37.76 25.64 -10.90
C LEU A 199 37.46 27.13 -10.69
N GLU A 200 36.36 27.47 -10.02
CA GLU A 200 36.01 28.85 -9.66
C GLU A 200 37.09 29.48 -8.75
N GLN A 201 37.58 28.71 -7.76
CA GLN A 201 38.66 29.17 -6.90
C GLN A 201 39.97 29.35 -7.68
N GLN A 202 40.27 28.45 -8.60
CA GLN A 202 41.44 28.55 -9.46
C GLN A 202 41.37 29.79 -10.36
N ASP A 203 40.22 30.05 -10.99
CA ASP A 203 39.98 31.22 -11.83
C ASP A 203 40.08 32.53 -11.03
N LEU A 204 39.56 32.54 -9.80
CA LEU A 204 39.74 33.66 -8.87
C LEU A 204 41.23 33.90 -8.56
N ASN A 205 41.99 32.84 -8.27
CA ASN A 205 43.42 32.95 -8.01
C ASN A 205 44.18 33.48 -9.23
N HIS A 206 43.85 33.01 -10.45
CA HIS A 206 44.44 33.51 -11.69
C HIS A 206 44.12 34.98 -11.92
N ARG A 207 42.88 35.41 -11.69
CA ARG A 207 42.51 36.84 -11.77
C ARG A 207 43.32 37.70 -10.79
N VAL A 208 43.41 37.28 -9.53
CA VAL A 208 44.21 38.00 -8.52
C VAL A 208 45.68 38.05 -8.92
N GLN A 209 46.26 36.95 -9.40
CA GLN A 209 47.64 36.92 -9.88
C GLN A 209 47.86 37.85 -11.06
N HIS A 210 46.94 37.86 -12.02
CA HIS A 210 46.99 38.78 -13.15
C HIS A 210 46.94 40.24 -12.69
N ASP A 211 46.02 40.59 -11.78
CA ASP A 211 45.91 41.96 -11.24
C ASP A 211 47.18 42.38 -10.50
N VAL A 212 47.79 41.46 -9.72
CA VAL A 212 49.08 41.71 -9.04
C VAL A 212 50.19 41.99 -10.06
N LEU A 213 50.28 41.18 -11.14
CA LEU A 213 51.27 41.38 -12.20
C LEU A 213 51.07 42.72 -12.92
N GLN A 214 49.81 43.11 -13.19
CA GLN A 214 49.49 44.40 -13.80
C GLN A 214 49.96 45.57 -12.91
N VAL A 215 49.70 45.49 -11.59
CA VAL A 215 50.15 46.50 -10.63
C VAL A 215 51.68 46.54 -10.53
N GLN A 216 52.36 45.39 -10.54
CA GLN A 216 53.82 45.31 -10.53
C GLN A 216 54.44 45.94 -11.78
N HIS A 217 53.96 45.57 -12.97
CA HIS A 217 54.42 46.16 -14.23
C HIS A 217 54.22 47.68 -14.26
N HIS A 218 53.07 48.17 -13.79
CA HIS A 218 52.81 49.60 -13.72
C HIS A 218 53.80 50.31 -12.77
N ARG A 219 54.03 49.75 -11.57
CA ARG A 219 55.00 50.30 -10.61
C ARG A 219 56.43 50.30 -11.14
N GLU A 220 56.87 49.26 -11.81
CA GLU A 220 58.21 49.20 -12.42
C GLU A 220 58.37 50.22 -13.54
N HIS A 221 57.35 50.39 -14.37
CA HIS A 221 57.34 51.38 -15.43
C HIS A 221 57.45 52.81 -14.86
N GLU A 222 56.67 53.13 -13.81
CA GLU A 222 56.76 54.43 -13.14
C GLU A 222 58.12 54.65 -12.45
N LYS A 223 58.69 53.63 -11.80
CA LYS A 223 60.06 53.71 -11.26
C LYS A 223 61.10 53.98 -12.35
N SER A 224 60.98 53.31 -13.50
CA SER A 224 61.89 53.50 -14.64
C SER A 224 61.77 54.90 -15.22
N LYS A 225 60.56 55.45 -15.36
CA LYS A 225 60.33 56.85 -15.73
C LYS A 225 60.97 57.81 -14.74
N GLN A 226 60.78 57.59 -13.44
CA GLN A 226 61.36 58.45 -12.40
C GLN A 226 62.88 58.43 -12.46
N ALA A 227 63.50 57.25 -12.60
CA ALA A 227 64.95 57.12 -12.71
C ALA A 227 65.50 57.85 -13.96
N ARG A 228 64.78 57.83 -15.08
CA ARG A 228 65.14 58.61 -16.28
C ARG A 228 65.05 60.11 -16.02
N LEU A 229 63.96 60.57 -15.39
CA LEU A 229 63.78 61.99 -15.05
C LEU A 229 64.88 62.48 -14.10
N ASP A 230 65.22 61.70 -13.07
CA ASP A 230 66.29 62.02 -12.12
C ASP A 230 67.66 62.10 -12.84
N MET A 231 67.91 61.21 -13.81
CA MET A 231 69.12 61.25 -14.64
C MET A 231 69.17 62.51 -15.51
N ASP A 232 68.07 62.87 -16.18
CA ASP A 232 67.96 64.08 -17.00
C ASP A 232 68.15 65.36 -16.18
N ILE A 233 67.57 65.42 -14.96
CA ILE A 233 67.77 66.52 -14.02
C ILE A 233 69.23 66.62 -13.61
N SER A 234 69.87 65.49 -13.27
CA SER A 234 71.28 65.46 -12.88
C SER A 234 72.20 65.93 -14.00
N LEU A 235 71.96 65.45 -15.23
CA LEU A 235 72.71 65.85 -16.43
C LEU A 235 72.55 67.36 -16.69
N THR A 236 71.32 67.88 -16.63
CA THR A 236 71.02 69.29 -16.85
C THR A 236 71.65 70.17 -15.76
N THR A 237 71.62 69.73 -14.50
CA THR A 237 72.25 70.42 -13.36
C THR A 237 73.76 70.47 -13.53
N GLY A 238 74.39 69.35 -13.92
CA GLY A 238 75.81 69.29 -14.22
C GLY A 238 76.21 70.22 -15.37
N LEU A 239 75.43 70.24 -16.46
CA LEU A 239 75.63 71.17 -17.58
C LEU A 239 75.50 72.63 -17.15
N LEU A 240 74.48 72.98 -16.37
CA LEU A 240 74.29 74.33 -15.81
C LEU A 240 75.45 74.74 -14.91
N GLN A 241 75.96 73.84 -14.08
CA GLN A 241 77.11 74.11 -13.21
C GLN A 241 78.40 74.33 -14.00
N SER A 242 78.62 73.55 -15.07
CA SER A 242 79.71 73.77 -16.01
C SER A 242 79.58 75.11 -16.76
N GLN A 243 78.37 75.46 -17.20
CA GLN A 243 78.12 76.79 -17.80
C GLN A 243 78.37 77.92 -16.80
N LYS A 244 77.94 77.77 -15.54
CA LYS A 244 78.23 78.73 -14.47
C LYS A 244 79.73 78.91 -14.27
N GLN A 245 80.50 77.81 -14.24
CA GLN A 245 81.96 77.87 -14.14
C GLN A 245 82.58 78.58 -15.35
N ASN A 246 82.11 78.30 -16.57
CA ASN A 246 82.57 78.99 -17.78
C ASN A 246 82.27 80.50 -17.74
N VAL A 247 81.08 80.90 -17.28
CA VAL A 247 80.71 82.32 -17.12
C VAL A 247 81.57 82.98 -16.05
N GLN A 248 81.81 82.30 -14.93
CA GLN A 248 82.70 82.79 -13.86
C GLN A 248 84.13 82.97 -14.36
N GLN A 249 84.69 81.99 -15.08
CA GLN A 249 86.01 82.08 -15.69
C GLN A 249 86.10 83.25 -16.68
N LYS A 250 85.07 83.45 -17.52
CA LYS A 250 85.00 84.63 -18.41
C LYS A 250 84.94 85.93 -17.64
N HIS A 251 84.19 85.99 -16.54
CA HIS A 251 84.10 87.17 -15.70
C HIS A 251 85.43 87.48 -15.00
N ASP A 252 86.14 86.47 -14.50
CA ASP A 252 87.45 86.64 -13.88
C ASP A 252 88.51 87.07 -14.90
N LEU A 253 88.46 86.55 -16.13
CA LEU A 253 89.27 87.04 -17.26
C LEU A 253 88.95 88.49 -17.61
N MET A 254 87.68 88.89 -17.59
CA MET A 254 87.27 90.27 -17.84
C MET A 254 87.81 91.21 -16.74
N LYS A 255 87.74 90.82 -15.46
CA LYS A 255 88.38 91.57 -14.37
C LYS A 255 89.89 91.67 -14.51
N LEU A 256 90.56 90.59 -14.96
CA LEU A 256 92.00 90.60 -15.19
C LEU A 256 92.35 91.58 -16.33
N ASN A 257 91.54 91.58 -17.39
CA ASN A 257 91.71 92.48 -18.53
C ASN A 257 91.44 93.95 -18.16
N ASP A 258 90.42 94.21 -17.34
CA ASP A 258 90.17 95.54 -16.78
C ASP A 258 91.33 96.00 -15.87
N LYS A 259 91.90 95.11 -15.06
CA LYS A 259 93.11 95.41 -14.27
C LYS A 259 94.32 95.70 -15.15
N LEU A 260 94.55 94.92 -16.20
CA LEU A 260 95.59 95.19 -17.20
C LEU A 260 95.40 96.56 -17.83
N ARG A 261 94.16 96.91 -18.19
CA ARG A 261 93.81 98.21 -18.76
C ARG A 261 93.97 99.38 -17.77
N VAL A 262 93.81 99.15 -16.46
CA VAL A 262 94.11 100.15 -15.42
C VAL A 262 95.62 100.29 -15.22
N MET A 263 96.39 99.19 -15.21
CA MET A 263 97.86 99.24 -15.13
C MET A 263 98.48 99.90 -16.36
N GLU A 264 97.98 99.63 -17.57
CA GLU A 264 98.40 100.32 -18.79
C GLU A 264 98.09 101.83 -18.79
N LYS A 265 97.17 102.29 -17.93
CA LYS A 265 96.84 103.72 -17.75
C LYS A 265 97.59 104.39 -16.59
N GLU A 266 98.22 103.63 -15.71
CA GLU A 266 99.08 104.16 -14.63
C GLU A 266 100.55 104.28 -15.04
N ASP A 267 100.91 103.76 -16.23
CA ASP A 267 102.24 103.88 -16.86
C ASP A 267 102.29 104.91 -18.03
N GLU A 268 101.23 105.71 -18.25
CA GLU A 268 101.24 106.94 -19.09
C GLU A 268 101.63 108.19 -18.27
#